data_AF-A0A918JW97-F1
#
_entry.id   AF-A0A918JW97-F1
#
_cell.length_a   1.000
_cell.length_b   1.000
_cell.length_c   1.000
_cell.angle_alpha   90.00
_cell.angle_beta   90.00
_cell.angle_gamma   90.00
#
_symmetry.space_group_name_H-M   'P 1'
#
loop_
_entity.id
_entity.type
_entity.pdbx_description
1 polymer ?
#
loop_
_entity_poly.entity_id
_entity_poly.type
_entity_poly.pdbx_seq_one_letter_code
_entity_poly.pdbx_strand_id
1 'polypeptide(L)'
;MDTVIPFKVKDPNLETKVLIASQGSRFKDSLVQGILRHYQKDPIHFKVIDVYTMFTVDIDKWDALVIINSWEYGSPPRNVKKFIKNHPDRLDKLIILSTVGSSNIALKDIDVISGESIIEKTPDYTKILVDRLNKIIK
;
A
#
# COMPACT_ATOMS: atom_id res chain seq x y z
N MET A 1 -3.76 47.66 14.59
CA MET A 1 -3.39 46.34 15.13
C MET A 1 -3.80 45.34 14.08
N ASP A 2 -2.82 44.73 13.40
CA ASP A 2 -3.10 43.78 12.33
C ASP A 2 -3.54 42.45 12.91
N THR A 3 -4.68 41.98 12.42
CA THR A 3 -5.34 40.75 12.86
C THR A 3 -4.49 39.55 12.44
N VAL A 4 -4.16 38.69 13.42
CA VAL A 4 -3.47 37.42 13.16
C VAL A 4 -4.41 36.51 12.36
N ILE A 5 -3.92 36.02 11.21
CA ILE A 5 -4.59 34.96 10.45
C ILE A 5 -4.39 33.65 11.24
N PRO A 6 -5.44 32.99 11.74
CA PRO A 6 -5.28 31.73 12.44
C PRO A 6 -4.83 30.67 11.43
N PHE A 7 -3.59 30.18 11.56
CA PHE A 7 -3.18 28.95 10.88
C PHE A 7 -3.62 27.77 11.73
N LYS A 8 -4.35 26.85 11.10
CA LYS A 8 -4.85 25.64 11.74
C LYS A 8 -3.66 24.72 12.01
N VAL A 9 -3.31 24.52 13.27
CA VAL A 9 -2.41 23.43 13.67
C VAL A 9 -3.15 22.14 13.28
N LYS A 10 -2.60 21.38 12.32
CA LYS A 10 -3.19 20.08 11.93
C LYS A 10 -3.21 19.19 13.17
N ASP A 11 -4.39 18.67 13.50
CA ASP A 11 -4.55 17.72 14.60
C ASP A 11 -3.70 16.47 14.31
N PRO A 12 -2.71 16.12 15.15
CA PRO A 12 -1.89 14.93 14.96
C PRO A 12 -2.68 13.61 15.03
N ASN A 13 -3.95 13.65 15.47
CA ASN A 13 -4.88 12.51 15.42
C ASN A 13 -5.65 12.37 14.09
N LEU A 14 -5.55 13.34 13.16
CA LEU A 14 -6.28 13.34 11.88
C LEU A 14 -5.42 12.97 10.66
N GLU A 15 -4.16 12.61 10.85
CA GLU A 15 -3.29 12.25 9.73
C GLU A 15 -3.48 10.77 9.40
N THR A 16 -4.28 10.47 8.38
CA THR A 16 -4.42 9.14 7.79
C THR A 16 -3.03 8.54 7.55
N LYS A 17 -2.80 7.30 8.00
CA LYS A 17 -1.50 6.63 7.91
C LYS A 17 -1.56 5.46 6.96
N VAL A 18 -0.73 5.50 5.92
CA VAL A 18 -0.60 4.43 4.94
C VAL A 18 0.82 3.89 4.96
N LEU A 19 0.94 2.57 5.13
CA LEU A 19 2.21 1.86 4.96
C LEU A 19 2.26 1.21 3.59
N ILE A 20 3.34 1.44 2.85
CA ILE A 20 3.65 0.73 1.61
C ILE A 20 4.85 -0.18 1.85
N ALA A 21 4.64 -1.49 1.79
CA ALA A 21 5.68 -2.49 1.88
C ALA A 21 5.98 -3.01 0.47
N SER A 22 7.15 -2.68 -0.07
CA SER A 22 7.49 -3.02 -1.46
C SER A 22 8.75 -3.88 -1.52
N GLN A 23 8.77 -4.85 -2.42
CA GLN A 23 10.00 -5.48 -2.89
C GLN A 23 10.68 -4.55 -3.90
N GLY A 24 12.02 -4.43 -3.85
CA GLY A 24 12.76 -3.58 -4.79
C GLY A 24 12.64 -4.09 -6.23
N SER A 25 12.22 -3.20 -7.15
CA SER A 25 12.38 -3.32 -8.60
C SER A 25 11.96 -2.02 -9.27
N ARG A 26 12.51 -1.71 -10.45
CA ARG A 26 12.15 -0.48 -11.19
C ARG A 26 10.63 -0.29 -11.36
N PHE A 27 9.92 -1.39 -11.62
CA PHE A 27 8.46 -1.38 -11.76
C PHE A 27 7.76 -1.01 -10.44
N LYS A 28 8.11 -1.70 -9.35
CA LYS A 28 7.48 -1.51 -8.05
C LYS A 28 7.82 -0.14 -7.46
N ASP A 29 9.07 0.30 -7.62
CA ASP A 29 9.51 1.64 -7.22
C ASP A 29 8.70 2.72 -7.96
N SER A 30 8.43 2.52 -9.26
CA SER A 30 7.60 3.43 -10.05
C SER A 30 6.14 3.44 -9.59
N LEU A 31 5.58 2.30 -9.14
CA LEU A 31 4.24 2.25 -8.54
C LEU A 31 4.19 3.03 -7.23
N VAL A 32 5.16 2.81 -6.34
CA VAL A 32 5.28 3.55 -5.08
C VAL A 32 5.33 5.05 -5.35
N GLN A 33 6.18 5.50 -6.26
CA GLN A 33 6.28 6.91 -6.64
C GLN A 33 4.98 7.44 -7.25
N GLY A 34 4.28 6.63 -8.05
CA GLY A 34 2.98 6.98 -8.62
C GLY A 34 1.93 7.26 -7.54
N ILE A 35 1.84 6.39 -6.53
CA ILE A 35 0.94 6.55 -5.38
C ILE A 35 1.29 7.81 -4.59
N LEU A 36 2.55 7.98 -4.21
CA LEU A 36 3.00 9.14 -3.43
C LEU A 36 2.74 10.46 -4.17
N ARG A 37 2.95 10.48 -5.49
CA ARG A 37 2.69 11.67 -6.33
C ARG A 37 1.19 12.00 -6.40
N HIS A 38 0.32 10.99 -6.48
CA HIS A 38 -1.12 11.20 -6.48
C HIS A 38 -1.58 11.92 -5.21
N TYR A 39 -1.12 11.45 -4.04
CA TYR A 39 -1.52 11.96 -2.74
C TYR A 39 -0.65 13.10 -2.19
N GLN A 40 0.23 13.69 -2.99
CA GLN A 40 1.22 14.68 -2.53
C GLN A 40 0.61 15.93 -1.85
N LYS A 41 -0.67 16.23 -2.13
CA LYS A 41 -1.39 17.36 -1.56
C LYS A 41 -2.38 16.96 -0.46
N ASP A 42 -2.63 15.67 -0.29
CA ASP A 42 -3.51 15.14 0.75
C ASP A 42 -2.77 15.10 2.09
N PRO A 43 -3.46 15.29 3.23
CA PRO A 43 -2.87 15.19 4.56
C PRO A 43 -2.71 13.72 5.00
N ILE A 44 -1.96 12.92 4.23
CA ILE A 44 -1.74 11.49 4.47
C ILE A 44 -0.27 11.25 4.78
N HIS A 45 0.00 10.58 5.90
CA HIS A 45 1.33 10.12 6.27
C HIS A 45 1.64 8.78 5.58
N PHE A 46 2.57 8.81 4.63
CA PHE A 46 3.09 7.60 4.01
C PHE A 46 4.39 7.15 4.67
N LYS A 47 4.48 5.86 4.96
CA LYS A 47 5.76 5.18 5.25
C LYS A 47 6.00 4.13 4.19
N VAL A 48 7.21 4.10 3.62
CA VAL A 48 7.63 3.04 2.70
C VAL A 48 8.68 2.17 3.39
N ILE A 49 8.50 0.86 3.34
CA ILE A 49 9.45 -0.12 3.88
C ILE A 49 9.75 -1.22 2.87
N ASP A 50 10.84 -1.93 3.09
CA ASP A 50 11.10 -3.19 2.40
C ASP A 50 10.10 -4.25 2.91
N VAL A 51 9.44 -4.95 1.98
CA VAL A 51 8.50 -6.03 2.31
C VAL A 51 9.11 -7.13 3.19
N TYR A 52 10.42 -7.38 3.10
CA TYR A 52 11.11 -8.34 3.95
C TYR A 52 11.13 -7.93 5.43
N THR A 53 10.91 -6.65 5.74
CA THR A 53 10.86 -6.11 7.12
C THR A 53 9.46 -6.08 7.72
N MET A 54 8.44 -6.62 7.03
CA MET A 54 7.05 -6.64 7.49
C MET A 54 6.81 -7.27 8.86
N PHE A 55 7.71 -8.14 9.35
CA PHE A 55 7.62 -8.73 10.69
C PHE A 55 7.76 -7.68 11.82
N THR A 56 8.25 -6.48 11.51
CA THR A 56 8.36 -5.35 12.45
C THR A 56 7.12 -4.46 12.49
N VAL A 57 6.14 -4.72 11.61
CA VAL A 57 4.97 -3.87 11.42
C VAL A 57 3.89 -4.23 12.43
N ASP A 58 3.49 -3.23 13.18
CA ASP A 58 2.28 -3.22 14.00
C ASP A 58 1.13 -2.67 13.14
N ILE A 59 0.22 -3.56 12.71
CA ILE A 59 -0.84 -3.24 11.74
C ILE A 59 -1.87 -2.24 12.30
N ASP A 60 -2.05 -2.20 13.61
CA ASP A 60 -3.06 -1.36 14.26
C ASP A 60 -2.69 0.13 14.24
N LYS A 61 -1.43 0.46 13.93
CA LYS A 61 -0.95 1.85 13.76
C LYS A 61 -1.26 2.46 12.40
N TRP A 62 -1.85 1.69 11.49
CA TRP A 62 -2.08 2.09 10.11
C TRP A 62 -3.56 1.96 9.74
N ASP A 63 -4.01 2.87 8.89
CA ASP A 63 -5.36 2.87 8.34
C ASP A 63 -5.44 1.97 7.11
N ALA A 64 -4.37 1.95 6.30
CA ALA A 64 -4.23 1.05 5.15
C ALA A 64 -2.80 0.56 4.97
N LEU A 65 -2.65 -0.65 4.43
CA LEU A 65 -1.36 -1.22 4.03
C LEU A 65 -1.42 -1.65 2.57
N VAL A 66 -0.41 -1.25 1.80
CA VAL A 66 -0.20 -1.71 0.43
C VAL A 66 1.05 -2.60 0.42
N ILE A 67 0.89 -3.85 -0.02
CA ILE A 67 1.99 -4.80 -0.19
C ILE A 67 2.24 -4.99 -1.68
N ILE A 68 3.43 -4.66 -2.16
CA ILE A 68 3.83 -4.80 -3.56
C ILE A 68 4.96 -5.82 -3.66
N ASN A 69 4.67 -7.02 -4.15
CA ASN A 69 5.63 -8.12 -4.14
C ASN A 69 5.49 -9.05 -5.34
N SER A 70 6.56 -9.78 -5.67
CA SER A 70 6.45 -10.92 -6.60
C SER A 70 5.91 -12.15 -5.86
N TRP A 71 5.14 -12.97 -6.56
CA TRP A 71 4.78 -14.30 -6.07
C TRP A 71 5.63 -15.34 -6.77
N GLU A 72 6.22 -16.23 -5.99
CA GLU A 72 7.01 -17.35 -6.48
C GLU A 72 6.15 -18.61 -6.38
N TYR A 73 6.17 -19.44 -7.42
CA TYR A 73 5.43 -20.71 -7.48
C TYR A 73 3.93 -20.58 -7.16
N GLY A 74 3.33 -19.44 -7.51
CA GLY A 74 1.90 -19.20 -7.30
C GLY A 74 1.51 -18.89 -5.85
N SER A 75 2.46 -18.46 -5.00
CA SER A 75 2.16 -18.14 -3.59
C SER A 75 2.84 -16.86 -3.11
N PRO A 76 2.26 -16.15 -2.12
CA PRO A 76 2.94 -15.05 -1.47
C PRO A 76 4.21 -15.51 -0.76
N PRO A 77 5.28 -14.69 -0.73
CA PRO A 77 6.46 -14.90 0.09
C PRO A 77 6.11 -15.24 1.55
N ARG A 78 6.94 -16.07 2.18
CA ARG A 78 6.66 -16.64 3.52
C ARG A 78 6.38 -15.56 4.58
N ASN A 79 7.07 -14.43 4.53
CA ASN A 79 6.86 -13.28 5.40
C ASN A 79 5.47 -12.66 5.21
N VAL A 80 5.03 -12.43 3.97
CA VAL A 80 3.69 -11.89 3.65
C VAL A 80 2.61 -12.87 4.09
N LYS A 81 2.77 -14.16 3.77
CA LYS A 81 1.83 -15.21 4.20
C LYS A 81 1.72 -15.30 5.72
N LYS A 82 2.85 -15.23 6.44
CA LYS A 82 2.88 -15.23 7.91
C LYS A 82 2.22 -13.96 8.47
N PHE A 83 2.47 -12.81 7.87
CA PHE A 83 1.86 -11.55 8.28
C PHE A 83 0.33 -11.59 8.18
N ILE A 84 -0.21 -12.05 7.05
CA ILE A 84 -1.65 -12.24 6.84
C ILE A 84 -2.23 -13.20 7.88
N LYS A 85 -1.59 -14.37 8.06
CA LYS A 85 -2.05 -15.39 9.01
C LYS A 85 -2.09 -14.87 10.45
N ASN A 86 -1.19 -13.96 10.81
CA ASN A 86 -1.11 -13.39 12.15
C ASN A 86 -2.14 -12.27 12.40
N HIS A 87 -2.81 -11.77 11.37
CA HIS A 87 -3.78 -10.66 11.47
C HIS A 87 -5.09 -10.96 10.72
N PRO A 88 -5.80 -12.05 11.06
CA PRO A 88 -7.02 -12.45 10.35
C PRO A 88 -8.15 -11.41 10.45
N ASP A 89 -8.17 -10.58 11.50
CA ASP A 89 -9.23 -9.60 11.76
C ASP A 89 -8.91 -8.19 11.23
N ARG A 90 -7.93 -8.07 10.32
CA ARG A 90 -7.44 -6.79 9.78
C ARG A 90 -7.24 -6.82 8.26
N LEU A 91 -7.82 -7.82 7.58
CA LEU A 91 -7.64 -8.04 6.15
C LEU A 91 -8.30 -6.95 5.29
N ASP A 92 -9.32 -6.27 5.84
CA ASP A 92 -10.01 -5.12 5.25
C ASP A 92 -9.09 -3.93 4.99
N LYS A 93 -7.97 -3.84 5.71
CA LYS A 93 -6.94 -2.80 5.55
C LYS A 93 -5.87 -3.14 4.50
N LEU A 94 -5.86 -4.36 3.98
CA LEU A 94 -4.78 -4.87 3.15
C LEU A 94 -5.12 -4.81 1.65
N ILE A 95 -4.25 -4.15 0.89
CA ILE A 95 -4.21 -4.21 -0.56
C ILE A 95 -2.89 -4.87 -0.98
N ILE A 96 -2.95 -5.93 -1.78
CA ILE A 96 -1.76 -6.67 -2.22
C ILE A 96 -1.67 -6.60 -3.74
N LEU A 97 -0.65 -5.92 -4.26
CA LEU A 97 -0.27 -6.06 -5.66
C LEU A 97 0.80 -7.14 -5.80
N SER A 98 0.38 -8.25 -6.37
CA SER A 98 1.24 -9.35 -6.76
C SER A 98 1.67 -9.20 -8.21
N THR A 99 2.99 -9.21 -8.45
CA THR A 99 3.52 -9.40 -9.80
C THR A 99 3.69 -10.90 -10.05
N VAL A 100 2.93 -11.41 -11.00
CA VAL A 100 2.82 -12.84 -11.34
C VAL A 100 3.08 -12.98 -12.84
N GLY A 101 3.86 -13.98 -13.24
CA GLY A 101 3.91 -14.36 -14.66
C GLY A 101 2.61 -15.06 -15.04
N SER A 102 1.85 -14.54 -16.01
CA SER A 102 0.62 -15.06 -16.66
C SER A 102 -0.52 -15.69 -15.83
N SER A 103 -0.34 -15.98 -14.54
CA SER A 103 -1.30 -16.64 -13.66
C SER A 103 -1.96 -15.63 -12.73
N ASN A 104 -3.27 -15.43 -12.84
CA ASN A 104 -4.03 -14.61 -11.88
C ASN A 104 -4.22 -15.39 -10.58
N ILE A 105 -3.92 -14.75 -9.45
CA ILE A 105 -4.08 -15.39 -8.14
C ILE A 105 -4.84 -14.45 -7.21
N ALA A 106 -5.87 -15.02 -6.57
CA ALA A 106 -6.70 -14.34 -5.60
C ALA A 106 -6.54 -15.00 -4.23
N LEU A 107 -6.49 -14.19 -3.17
CA LEU A 107 -6.65 -14.67 -1.80
C LEU A 107 -8.06 -14.34 -1.34
N LYS A 108 -8.70 -15.29 -0.65
CA LYS A 108 -10.04 -15.07 -0.09
C LYS A 108 -9.97 -13.95 0.95
N ASP A 109 -10.94 -13.04 0.90
CA ASP A 109 -11.14 -11.97 1.89
C ASP A 109 -9.99 -10.92 1.95
N ILE A 110 -9.14 -10.86 0.91
CA ILE A 110 -8.04 -9.89 0.78
C ILE A 110 -8.08 -9.26 -0.61
N ASP A 111 -7.88 -7.94 -0.71
CA ASP A 111 -7.84 -7.26 -2.01
C ASP A 111 -6.50 -7.54 -2.73
N VAL A 112 -6.51 -8.50 -3.66
CA VAL A 112 -5.32 -8.89 -4.44
C VAL A 112 -5.44 -8.42 -5.88
N ILE A 113 -4.45 -7.66 -6.33
CA ILE A 113 -4.23 -7.27 -7.72
C ILE A 113 -3.12 -8.16 -8.29
N SER A 114 -3.42 -8.88 -9.36
CA SER A 114 -2.43 -9.65 -10.12
C SER A 114 -2.00 -8.87 -11.38
N GLY A 115 -0.71 -8.83 -11.67
CA GLY A 115 -0.22 -8.11 -12.84
C GLY A 115 1.18 -8.47 -13.30
N GLU A 116 1.50 -8.10 -14.53
CA GLU A 116 2.84 -8.23 -15.09
C GLU A 116 3.67 -6.99 -14.72
N SER A 117 4.98 -7.17 -14.48
CA SER A 117 5.92 -6.06 -14.22
C SER A 117 6.35 -5.36 -15.50
N ILE A 118 5.40 -4.77 -16.22
CA ILE A 118 5.63 -3.99 -17.45
C ILE A 118 5.59 -2.50 -17.09
N ILE A 119 6.69 -1.78 -17.30
CA ILE A 119 6.84 -0.37 -16.87
C ILE A 119 5.75 0.52 -17.45
N GLU A 120 5.35 0.27 -18.71
CA GLU A 120 4.33 1.01 -19.43
C GLU A 120 2.95 0.87 -18.79
N LYS A 121 2.68 -0.23 -18.07
CA LYS A 121 1.44 -0.48 -17.33
C LYS A 121 1.44 0.14 -15.92
N THR A 122 2.55 0.73 -15.47
CA THR A 122 2.64 1.36 -14.15
C THR A 122 1.53 2.39 -13.89
N PRO A 123 1.15 3.28 -14.83
CA PRO A 123 0.06 4.23 -14.61
C PRO A 123 -1.29 3.55 -14.33
N ASP A 124 -1.59 2.46 -15.03
CA ASP A 124 -2.83 1.71 -14.86
C ASP A 124 -2.91 1.07 -13.48
N TYR A 125 -1.84 0.37 -13.08
CA TYR A 125 -1.75 -0.24 -11.74
C TYR A 125 -1.72 0.81 -10.63
N THR A 126 -1.09 1.97 -10.85
CA THR A 126 -1.12 3.09 -9.92
C THR A 126 -2.56 3.58 -9.71
N LYS A 127 -3.31 3.77 -10.80
CA LYS A 127 -4.72 4.18 -10.73
C LYS A 127 -5.55 3.16 -9.94
N ILE A 128 -5.39 1.86 -10.22
CA ILE A 128 -6.09 0.80 -9.49
C ILE A 128 -5.76 0.87 -7.99
N LEU A 129 -4.47 0.96 -7.62
CA LEU A 129 -4.05 1.03 -6.22
C LEU A 129 -4.59 2.28 -5.52
N VAL A 130 -4.59 3.42 -6.19
CA VAL A 130 -5.19 4.66 -5.69
C VAL A 130 -6.69 4.50 -5.47
N ASP A 131 -7.41 3.95 -6.44
CA ASP A 131 -8.85 3.74 -6.35
C ASP A 131 -9.21 2.77 -5.20
N ARG A 132 -8.38 1.74 -4.95
CA ARG A 132 -8.54 0.84 -3.79
C ARG A 132 -8.23 1.54 -2.47
N LEU A 133 -7.13 2.29 -2.40
CA LEU A 133 -6.77 3.07 -1.21
C LEU A 133 -7.87 4.05 -0.83
N ASN A 134 -8.42 4.79 -1.81
CA ASN A 134 -9.50 5.74 -1.57
C ASN A 134 -10.73 5.08 -0.93
N LYS A 135 -11.04 3.81 -1.22
CA LYS A 135 -12.17 3.10 -0.58
C LYS A 135 -11.93 2.76 0.90
N ILE A 136 -10.67 2.74 1.33
CA ILE A 136 -10.30 2.44 2.73
C ILE A 136 -10.18 3.74 3.53
N ILE A 137 -9.61 4.78 2.92
CA ILE A 137 -9.17 5.99 3.66
C ILE A 137 -9.97 7.26 3.33
N LYS A 138 -10.96 7.21 2.43
CA LYS A 138 -11.87 8.32 2.10
C LYS A 138 -13.33 7.85 2.12
#